data_AF-A0A8B9QDP5-F1
#
_entry.id   AF-A0A8B9QDP5-F1
#
_cell.length_a   1.000
_cell.length_b   1.000
_cell.length_c   1.000
_cell.angle_alpha   90.00
_cell.angle_beta   90.00
_cell.angle_gamma   90.00
#
_symmetry.space_group_name_H-M   'P 1'
#
loop_
_entity.id
_entity.type
_entity.pdbx_description
1 polymer ?
#
loop_
_entity_poly.entity_id
_entity_poly.type
_entity_poly.pdbx_seq_one_letter_code
_entity_poly.pdbx_strand_id
1 'polypeptide(L)'
;GAVAAMDNEDLSEYFCMHYKKNLLPLLTVQMTSSQLSSHVMFSLHCQAFKVRMEAINCRWRDLQGKEAQLKAYTQKFEKFIQENDKKRIRALKKASKEREMKMQREKELLRARRELEALKDKHQKIYSALQKYSIFNKYLEDVVKVSEESHWAHIQNTAAEKTLLLGTIKMATLNLFQCVSKQLKKSLNVPVEDTHRQLDMVEAGQPPSPCPAKGAVMSLSSWFLTHWPSRRKGHLEVTSVEDHGLGTGTERCRGMLTETRRLEKRWSKGKWDAFPCL
;
A
#
# COMPACT_ATOMS: atom_id res chain seq x y z
N GLY A 1 140.96 -74.63 -5.55
CA GLY A 1 141.70 -75.09 -4.36
C GLY A 1 142.84 -74.13 -4.12
N ALA A 2 142.76 -73.38 -3.02
CA ALA A 2 143.86 -72.67 -2.36
C ALA A 2 143.28 -72.14 -1.04
N VAL A 3 143.08 -73.04 -0.07
CA VAL A 3 142.77 -72.70 1.32
C VAL A 3 143.86 -73.36 2.15
N ALA A 4 144.93 -72.62 2.42
CA ALA A 4 145.89 -72.93 3.48
C ALA A 4 146.72 -71.67 3.76
N ALA A 5 146.64 -71.19 5.01
CA ALA A 5 147.24 -69.97 5.57
C ALA A 5 146.49 -68.65 5.31
N MET A 6 145.33 -68.49 5.96
CA MET A 6 144.77 -67.17 6.30
C MET A 6 144.54 -67.15 7.82
N ASP A 7 144.90 -66.06 8.49
CA ASP A 7 144.75 -65.87 9.93
C ASP A 7 143.26 -65.79 10.32
N ASN A 8 142.93 -66.14 11.58
CA ASN A 8 141.54 -66.20 12.06
C ASN A 8 140.77 -64.87 11.93
N GLU A 9 141.46 -63.73 11.97
CA GLU A 9 140.87 -62.41 11.72
C GLU A 9 140.49 -62.20 10.25
N ASP A 10 141.32 -62.64 9.29
CA ASP A 10 141.06 -62.50 7.85
C ASP A 10 139.94 -63.42 7.34
N LEU A 11 139.77 -64.60 7.93
CA LEU A 11 138.65 -65.51 7.63
C LEU A 11 137.32 -64.94 8.13
N SER A 12 137.31 -64.34 9.32
CA SER A 12 136.15 -63.62 9.86
C SER A 12 135.80 -62.42 8.98
N GLU A 13 136.81 -61.67 8.53
CA GLU A 13 136.63 -60.54 7.63
C GLU A 13 136.12 -60.97 6.24
N TYR A 14 136.60 -62.11 5.71
CA TYR A 14 136.09 -62.71 4.47
C TYR A 14 134.61 -63.14 4.61
N PHE A 15 134.25 -63.86 5.68
CA PHE A 15 132.86 -64.26 5.91
C PHE A 15 131.96 -63.06 6.19
N CYS A 16 132.44 -62.05 6.90
CA CYS A 16 131.73 -60.79 7.14
C CYS A 16 131.50 -60.04 5.82
N MET A 17 132.53 -59.90 4.98
CA MET A 17 132.45 -59.28 3.67
C MET A 17 131.51 -60.05 2.73
N HIS A 18 131.56 -61.38 2.73
CA HIS A 18 130.69 -62.22 1.90
C HIS A 18 129.24 -62.22 2.40
N TYR A 19 129.01 -62.24 3.72
CA TYR A 19 127.70 -62.07 4.33
C TYR A 19 127.10 -60.70 4.01
N LYS A 20 127.91 -59.64 4.12
CA LYS A 20 127.54 -58.24 3.81
C LYS A 20 127.26 -58.03 2.32
N LYS A 21 127.99 -58.69 1.41
CA LYS A 21 127.77 -58.63 -0.04
C LYS A 21 126.60 -59.48 -0.53
N ASN A 22 126.37 -60.66 0.04
CA ASN A 22 125.47 -61.66 -0.57
C ASN A 22 124.21 -61.96 0.27
N LEU A 23 124.31 -62.07 1.60
CA LEU A 23 123.18 -62.43 2.49
C LEU A 23 122.42 -61.22 3.03
N LEU A 24 123.13 -60.13 3.37
CA LEU A 24 122.53 -58.88 3.85
C LEU A 24 121.56 -58.23 2.84
N PRO A 25 121.87 -58.20 1.52
CA PRO A 25 120.95 -57.67 0.52
C PRO A 25 119.69 -58.55 0.39
N LEU A 26 119.81 -59.87 0.49
CA LEU A 26 118.65 -60.78 0.44
C LEU A 26 117.75 -60.64 1.67
N LEU A 27 118.34 -60.54 2.87
CA LEU A 27 117.62 -60.29 4.12
C LEU A 27 116.98 -58.91 4.16
N THR A 28 117.66 -57.86 3.67
CA THR A 28 117.06 -56.52 3.56
C THR A 28 115.98 -56.48 2.49
N VAL A 29 116.10 -57.19 1.37
CA VAL A 29 115.02 -57.32 0.36
C VAL A 29 113.81 -58.09 0.91
N GLN A 30 113.99 -59.15 1.70
CA GLN A 30 112.86 -59.85 2.35
C GLN A 30 112.20 -59.03 3.47
N MET A 31 112.99 -58.36 4.31
CA MET A 31 112.47 -57.46 5.35
C MET A 31 111.76 -56.24 4.74
N THR A 32 112.30 -55.66 3.67
CA THR A 32 111.65 -54.55 2.96
C THR A 32 110.43 -55.02 2.18
N SER A 33 110.46 -56.20 1.53
CA SER A 33 109.31 -56.79 0.83
C SER A 33 108.13 -57.07 1.79
N SER A 34 108.40 -57.64 2.97
CA SER A 34 107.36 -57.88 3.99
C SER A 34 106.84 -56.58 4.62
N GLN A 35 107.72 -55.63 4.95
CA GLN A 35 107.34 -54.29 5.43
C GLN A 35 106.50 -53.53 4.38
N LEU A 36 106.91 -53.55 3.11
CA LEU A 36 106.15 -52.98 1.99
C LEU A 36 104.78 -53.66 1.85
N SER A 37 104.69 -54.99 1.97
CA SER A 37 103.42 -55.72 1.92
C SER A 37 102.46 -55.29 3.05
N SER A 38 102.95 -55.21 4.28
CA SER A 38 102.16 -54.73 5.43
C SER A 38 101.75 -53.26 5.31
N HIS A 39 102.62 -52.40 4.79
CA HIS A 39 102.32 -50.98 4.60
C HIS A 39 101.27 -50.77 3.49
N VAL A 40 101.40 -51.50 2.37
CA VAL A 40 100.41 -51.50 1.29
C VAL A 40 99.06 -52.01 1.79
N MET A 41 99.03 -53.06 2.61
CA MET A 41 97.79 -53.59 3.20
C MET A 41 97.14 -52.61 4.20
N PHE A 42 97.92 -51.96 5.06
CA PHE A 42 97.43 -50.92 5.97
C PHE A 42 96.89 -49.69 5.22
N SER A 43 97.57 -49.28 4.14
CA SER A 43 97.13 -48.19 3.27
C SER A 43 95.79 -48.52 2.61
N LEU A 44 95.64 -49.75 2.10
CA LEU A 44 94.38 -50.24 1.52
C LEU A 44 93.25 -50.28 2.56
N HIS A 45 93.54 -50.73 3.79
CA HIS A 45 92.57 -50.74 4.89
C HIS A 45 92.15 -49.31 5.29
N CYS A 46 93.11 -48.37 5.38
CA CYS A 46 92.82 -46.96 5.63
C CYS A 46 91.95 -46.35 4.53
N GLN A 47 92.21 -46.67 3.27
CA GLN A 47 91.41 -46.20 2.14
C GLN A 47 89.99 -46.80 2.18
N ALA A 48 89.85 -48.09 2.46
CA ALA A 48 88.55 -48.75 2.63
C ALA A 48 87.75 -48.16 3.81
N PHE A 49 88.42 -47.82 4.91
CA PHE A 49 87.79 -47.14 6.04
C PHE A 49 87.31 -45.73 5.67
N LYS A 50 88.13 -44.95 4.95
CA LYS A 50 87.73 -43.62 4.44
C LYS A 50 86.48 -43.70 3.57
N VAL A 51 86.44 -44.62 2.60
CA VAL A 51 85.27 -44.82 1.73
C VAL A 51 84.03 -45.20 2.54
N ARG A 52 84.15 -46.07 3.55
CA ARG A 52 83.04 -46.40 4.46
C ARG A 52 82.56 -45.18 5.26
N MET A 53 83.48 -44.37 5.76
CA MET A 53 83.16 -43.16 6.50
C MET A 53 82.45 -42.13 5.62
N GLU A 54 82.90 -41.94 4.39
CA GLU A 54 82.24 -41.10 3.40
C GLU A 54 80.82 -41.59 3.09
N ALA A 55 80.63 -42.90 2.91
CA ALA A 55 79.30 -43.49 2.70
C ALA A 55 78.36 -43.30 3.90
N ILE A 56 78.88 -43.35 5.13
CA ILE A 56 78.13 -43.04 6.35
C ILE A 56 77.76 -41.55 6.38
N ASN A 57 78.70 -40.66 6.10
CA ASN A 57 78.47 -39.21 6.05
C ASN A 57 77.45 -38.82 4.96
N CYS A 58 77.48 -39.47 3.80
CA CYS A 58 76.46 -39.31 2.76
C CYS A 58 75.08 -39.73 3.27
N ARG A 59 74.96 -40.90 3.91
CA ARG A 59 73.69 -41.36 4.49
C ARG A 59 73.16 -40.44 5.58
N TRP A 60 74.03 -39.90 6.43
CA TRP A 60 73.64 -38.90 7.43
C TRP A 60 73.09 -37.63 6.79
N ARG A 61 73.72 -37.11 5.73
CA ARG A 61 73.20 -35.96 4.98
C ARG A 61 71.85 -36.26 4.33
N ASP A 62 71.68 -37.44 3.74
CA ASP A 62 70.40 -37.85 3.16
C ASP A 62 69.28 -37.93 4.20
N LEU A 63 69.58 -38.49 5.38
CA LEU A 63 68.63 -38.57 6.50
C LEU A 63 68.24 -37.18 7.02
N GLN A 64 69.22 -36.28 7.20
CA GLN A 64 68.95 -34.88 7.56
C GLN A 64 68.11 -34.17 6.49
N GLY A 65 68.38 -34.43 5.21
CA GLY A 65 67.58 -33.93 4.09
C GLY A 65 66.13 -34.40 4.16
N LYS A 66 65.90 -35.70 4.39
CA LYS A 66 64.55 -36.28 4.55
C LYS A 66 63.83 -35.74 5.79
N GLU A 67 64.53 -35.58 6.91
CA GLU A 67 63.97 -35.00 8.13
C GLU A 67 63.54 -33.54 7.90
N ALA A 68 64.38 -32.74 7.25
CA ALA A 68 64.06 -31.37 6.90
C ALA A 68 62.85 -31.28 5.96
N GLN A 69 62.75 -32.16 4.97
CA GLN A 69 61.59 -32.26 4.09
C GLN A 69 60.31 -32.58 4.87
N LEU A 70 60.33 -33.59 5.75
CA LEU A 70 59.18 -33.96 6.58
C LEU A 70 58.75 -32.79 7.49
N LYS A 71 59.69 -32.12 8.15
CA LYS A 71 59.39 -30.92 8.95
C LYS A 71 58.72 -29.83 8.12
N ALA A 72 59.21 -29.59 6.91
CA ALA A 72 58.60 -28.62 6.00
C ALA A 72 57.18 -29.02 5.58
N TYR A 73 56.93 -30.31 5.31
CA TYR A 73 55.58 -30.80 5.02
C TYR A 73 54.65 -30.64 6.24
N THR A 74 55.09 -31.04 7.43
CA THR A 74 54.30 -30.90 8.67
C THR A 74 53.94 -29.44 8.93
N GLN A 75 54.88 -28.50 8.75
CA GLN A 75 54.59 -27.07 8.90
C GLN A 75 53.58 -26.55 7.86
N LYS A 76 53.63 -27.05 6.63
CA LYS A 76 52.64 -26.69 5.58
C LYS A 76 51.25 -27.25 5.92
N PHE A 77 51.17 -28.49 6.38
CA PHE A 77 49.91 -29.11 6.80
C PHE A 77 49.31 -28.38 7.99
N GLU A 78 50.11 -28.05 9.01
CA GLU A 78 49.65 -27.30 10.18
C GLU A 78 49.04 -25.94 9.77
N LYS A 79 49.73 -25.19 8.91
CA LYS A 79 49.20 -23.93 8.35
C LYS A 79 47.89 -24.14 7.60
N PHE A 80 47.80 -25.18 6.78
CA PHE A 80 46.58 -25.51 6.03
C PHE A 80 45.40 -25.81 6.97
N ILE A 81 45.60 -26.60 8.02
CA ILE A 81 44.56 -26.92 9.01
C ILE A 81 44.10 -25.62 9.71
N GLN A 82 45.03 -24.79 10.17
CA GLN A 82 44.71 -23.51 10.82
C GLN A 82 43.92 -22.56 9.91
N GLU A 83 44.29 -22.47 8.63
CA GLU A 83 43.56 -21.65 7.65
C GLU A 83 42.16 -22.20 7.37
N ASN A 84 42.02 -23.53 7.29
CA ASN A 84 40.73 -24.17 7.12
C ASN A 84 39.82 -23.93 8.33
N ASP A 85 40.35 -24.08 9.54
CA ASP A 85 39.61 -23.80 10.77
C ASP A 85 39.19 -22.34 10.86
N LYS A 86 40.03 -21.39 10.45
CA LYS A 86 39.65 -19.98 10.34
C LYS A 86 38.47 -19.79 9.37
N LYS A 87 38.46 -20.49 8.22
CA LYS A 87 37.34 -20.45 7.27
C LYS A 87 36.07 -21.04 7.87
N ARG A 88 36.18 -22.20 8.54
CA ARG A 88 35.07 -22.87 9.25
C ARG A 88 34.45 -21.98 10.32
N ILE A 89 35.27 -21.38 11.19
CA ILE A 89 34.82 -20.47 12.25
C ILE A 89 34.11 -19.25 11.66
N ARG A 90 34.64 -18.64 10.58
CA ARG A 90 33.98 -17.51 9.91
C ARG A 90 32.63 -17.90 9.32
N ALA A 91 32.55 -19.04 8.66
CA ALA A 91 31.30 -19.56 8.10
C ALA A 91 30.26 -19.82 9.20
N LEU A 92 30.65 -20.47 10.29
CA LEU A 92 29.77 -20.72 11.44
C LEU A 92 29.29 -19.42 12.10
N LYS A 93 30.19 -18.45 12.29
CA LYS A 93 29.83 -17.13 12.86
C LYS A 93 28.86 -16.37 11.96
N LYS A 94 29.06 -16.42 10.64
CA LYS A 94 28.14 -15.82 9.66
C LYS A 94 26.77 -16.49 9.71
N ALA A 95 26.74 -17.83 9.71
CA ALA A 95 25.50 -18.59 9.80
C ALA A 95 24.74 -18.36 11.12
N SER A 96 25.43 -18.25 12.26
CA SER A 96 24.80 -17.93 13.55
C SER A 96 24.14 -16.55 13.52
N LYS A 97 24.89 -15.53 13.08
CA LYS A 97 24.37 -14.16 12.95
C LYS A 97 23.16 -14.09 12.02
N GLU A 98 23.19 -14.80 10.90
CA GLU A 98 22.07 -14.85 9.96
C GLU A 98 20.82 -15.49 10.57
N ARG A 99 20.98 -16.60 11.32
CA ARG A 99 19.88 -17.23 12.07
C ARG A 99 19.31 -16.31 13.14
N GLU A 100 20.15 -15.63 13.90
CA GLU A 100 19.71 -14.66 14.93
C GLU A 100 18.92 -13.50 14.31
N MET A 101 19.44 -12.91 13.22
CA MET A 101 18.74 -11.85 12.49
C MET A 101 17.41 -12.33 11.90
N LYS A 102 17.36 -13.57 11.40
CA LYS A 102 16.12 -14.18 10.89
C LYS A 102 15.10 -14.36 12.00
N MET A 103 15.50 -14.94 13.14
CA MET A 103 14.64 -15.11 14.32
C MET A 103 14.10 -13.77 14.83
N GLN A 104 14.92 -12.71 14.81
CA GLN A 104 14.48 -11.38 15.22
C GLN A 104 13.42 -10.80 14.27
N ARG A 105 13.64 -10.90 12.95
CA ARG A 105 12.67 -10.48 11.93
C ARG A 105 11.36 -11.28 12.01
N GLU A 106 11.44 -12.58 12.25
CA GLU A 106 10.26 -13.44 12.42
C GLU A 106 9.44 -13.03 13.65
N LYS A 107 10.10 -12.68 14.76
CA LYS A 107 9.42 -12.15 15.96
C LYS A 107 8.71 -10.82 15.66
N GLU A 108 9.34 -9.91 14.94
CA GLU A 108 8.75 -8.62 14.55
C GLU A 108 7.56 -8.81 13.61
N LEU A 109 7.70 -9.68 12.61
CA LEU A 109 6.63 -10.05 11.69
C LEU A 109 5.44 -10.67 12.43
N LEU A 110 5.68 -11.52 13.43
CA LEU A 110 4.62 -12.08 14.25
C LEU A 110 3.90 -11.02 15.09
N ARG A 111 4.62 -10.03 15.64
CA ARG A 111 4.00 -8.90 16.36
C ARG A 111 3.11 -8.07 15.44
N ALA A 112 3.64 -7.67 14.28
CA ALA A 112 2.91 -6.90 13.28
C ALA A 112 1.64 -7.63 12.80
N ARG A 113 1.71 -8.96 12.61
CA ARG A 113 0.52 -9.77 12.28
C ARG A 113 -0.55 -9.74 13.36
N ARG A 114 -0.17 -9.85 14.65
CA ARG A 114 -1.13 -9.77 15.75
C ARG A 114 -1.79 -8.39 15.84
N GLU A 115 -1.00 -7.34 15.66
CA GLU A 115 -1.52 -5.96 15.65
C GLU A 115 -2.50 -5.74 14.50
N LEU A 116 -2.19 -6.26 13.30
CA LEU A 116 -3.08 -6.19 12.15
C LEU A 116 -4.42 -6.88 12.41
N GLU A 117 -4.40 -8.11 12.95
CA GLU A 117 -5.64 -8.83 13.26
C GLU A 117 -6.45 -8.13 14.35
N ALA A 118 -5.79 -7.62 15.40
CA ALA A 118 -6.47 -6.82 16.43
C ALA A 118 -7.12 -5.54 15.85
N LEU A 119 -6.48 -4.91 14.85
CA LEU A 119 -7.02 -3.73 14.18
C LEU A 119 -8.19 -4.08 13.27
N LYS A 120 -8.13 -5.20 12.55
CA LYS A 120 -9.24 -5.74 11.75
C LYS A 120 -10.45 -6.06 12.62
N ASP A 121 -10.26 -6.69 13.77
CA ASP A 121 -11.34 -6.99 14.70
C ASP A 121 -12.01 -5.71 15.21
N LYS A 122 -11.23 -4.67 15.54
CA LYS A 122 -11.75 -3.36 15.93
C LYS A 122 -12.55 -2.72 14.79
N HIS A 123 -12.01 -2.74 13.58
CA HIS A 123 -12.69 -2.22 12.40
C HIS A 123 -14.02 -2.94 12.18
N GLN A 124 -14.03 -4.27 12.24
CA GLN A 124 -15.24 -5.07 12.05
C GLN A 124 -16.29 -4.76 13.12
N LYS A 125 -15.89 -4.57 14.38
CA LYS A 125 -16.80 -4.16 15.46
C LYS A 125 -17.45 -2.81 15.18
N ILE A 126 -16.65 -1.80 14.82
CA ILE A 126 -17.16 -0.46 14.49
C ILE A 126 -18.06 -0.52 13.27
N TYR A 127 -17.65 -1.23 12.22
CA TYR A 127 -18.42 -1.40 11.00
C TYR A 127 -19.78 -2.06 11.29
N SER A 128 -19.81 -3.11 12.10
CA SER A 128 -21.06 -3.75 12.50
C SER A 128 -21.97 -2.83 13.31
N ALA A 129 -21.40 -1.95 14.14
CA ALA A 129 -22.17 -0.95 14.88
C ALA A 129 -22.76 0.10 13.92
N LEU A 130 -21.97 0.62 12.98
CA LEU A 130 -22.44 1.56 11.96
C LEU A 130 -23.58 0.97 11.13
N GLN A 131 -23.47 -0.31 10.74
CA GLN A 131 -24.55 -1.00 10.02
C GLN A 131 -25.84 -1.06 10.84
N LYS A 132 -25.77 -1.33 12.14
CA LYS A 132 -26.95 -1.29 13.03
C LYS A 132 -27.58 0.10 13.07
N TYR A 133 -26.77 1.15 13.10
CA TYR A 133 -27.28 2.52 13.16
C TYR A 133 -27.75 3.07 11.80
N SER A 134 -27.51 2.37 10.70
CA SER A 134 -27.93 2.80 9.36
C SER A 134 -29.45 2.98 9.22
N ILE A 135 -30.23 2.19 9.96
CA ILE A 135 -31.70 2.27 9.97
C ILE A 135 -32.16 3.61 10.55
N PHE A 136 -31.53 4.06 11.65
CA PHE A 136 -31.87 5.35 12.24
C PHE A 136 -31.49 6.50 11.33
N ASN A 137 -30.35 6.41 10.64
CA ASN A 137 -29.96 7.42 9.67
C ASN A 137 -31.00 7.55 8.55
N LYS A 138 -31.40 6.42 7.95
CA LYS A 138 -32.48 6.40 6.93
C LYS A 138 -33.80 6.97 7.46
N TYR A 139 -34.21 6.58 8.67
CA TYR A 139 -35.43 7.12 9.28
C TYR A 139 -35.36 8.65 9.44
N LEU A 140 -34.23 9.18 9.93
CA LEU A 140 -34.04 10.62 10.09
C LEU A 140 -34.07 11.34 8.74
N GLU A 141 -33.43 10.78 7.71
CA GLU A 141 -33.52 11.32 6.35
C GLU A 141 -34.96 11.35 5.84
N ASP A 142 -35.73 10.27 6.06
CA ASP A 142 -37.11 10.18 5.62
C ASP A 142 -38.04 11.15 6.37
N VAL A 143 -37.88 11.30 7.69
CA VAL A 143 -38.64 12.27 8.48
C VAL A 143 -38.37 13.70 8.01
N VAL A 144 -37.12 14.04 7.73
CA VAL A 144 -36.77 15.37 7.19
C VAL A 144 -37.46 15.59 5.85
N LYS A 145 -37.34 14.65 4.91
CA LYS A 145 -38.00 14.74 3.60
C LYS A 145 -39.51 14.95 3.73
N VAL A 146 -40.19 14.12 4.53
CA VAL A 146 -41.65 14.23 4.74
C VAL A 146 -42.03 15.57 5.36
N SER A 147 -41.24 16.08 6.30
CA SER A 147 -41.51 17.37 6.94
C SER A 147 -41.37 18.53 5.95
N GLU A 148 -40.35 18.50 5.09
CA GLU A 148 -40.13 19.50 4.05
C GLU A 148 -41.26 19.44 3.00
N GLU A 149 -41.64 18.25 2.56
CA GLU A 149 -42.75 18.04 1.62
C GLU A 149 -44.08 18.56 2.19
N SER A 150 -44.37 18.25 3.45
CA SER A 150 -45.58 18.71 4.15
C SER A 150 -45.59 20.22 4.30
N HIS A 151 -44.44 20.81 4.65
CA HIS A 151 -44.29 22.26 4.78
C HIS A 151 -44.51 22.97 3.43
N TRP A 152 -43.92 22.45 2.35
CA TRP A 152 -44.13 22.98 1.01
C TRP A 152 -45.59 22.83 0.56
N ALA A 153 -46.22 21.69 0.79
CA ALA A 153 -47.63 21.48 0.46
C ALA A 153 -48.55 22.46 1.21
N HIS A 154 -48.27 22.75 2.48
CA HIS A 154 -49.03 23.75 3.25
C HIS A 154 -48.91 25.15 2.63
N ILE A 155 -47.68 25.59 2.31
CA ILE A 155 -47.45 26.89 1.66
C ILE A 155 -48.21 26.97 0.32
N GLN A 156 -48.18 25.90 -0.48
CA GLN A 156 -48.89 25.86 -1.76
C GLN A 156 -50.41 25.96 -1.59
N ASN A 157 -50.98 25.21 -0.64
CA ASN A 157 -52.41 25.22 -0.36
C ASN A 157 -52.87 26.61 0.14
N THR A 158 -52.12 27.23 1.06
CA THR A 158 -52.42 28.59 1.53
C THR A 158 -52.31 29.61 0.40
N ALA A 159 -51.26 29.53 -0.43
CA ALA A 159 -51.13 30.42 -1.58
C ALA A 159 -52.30 30.26 -2.58
N ALA A 160 -52.73 29.02 -2.85
CA ALA A 160 -53.88 28.74 -3.69
C ALA A 160 -55.19 29.30 -3.10
N GLU A 161 -55.42 29.13 -1.80
CA GLU A 161 -56.58 29.68 -1.09
C GLU A 161 -56.62 31.21 -1.17
N LYS A 162 -55.50 31.88 -0.88
CA LYS A 162 -55.40 33.34 -0.97
C LYS A 162 -55.61 33.84 -2.40
N THR A 163 -55.08 33.12 -3.39
CA THR A 163 -55.27 33.45 -4.81
C THR A 163 -56.74 33.31 -5.22
N LEU A 164 -57.42 32.25 -4.78
CA LEU A 164 -58.84 32.03 -5.05
C LEU A 164 -59.69 33.13 -4.40
N LEU A 165 -59.45 33.44 -3.12
CA LEU A 165 -60.15 34.51 -2.41
C LEU A 165 -60.00 35.85 -3.10
N LEU A 166 -58.77 36.20 -3.51
CA LEU A 166 -58.51 37.41 -4.28
C LEU A 166 -59.31 37.40 -5.59
N GLY A 167 -59.34 36.28 -6.33
CA GLY A 167 -60.16 36.13 -7.52
C GLY A 167 -61.66 36.32 -7.27
N THR A 168 -62.19 35.77 -6.17
CA THR A 168 -63.59 35.94 -5.76
C THR A 168 -63.92 37.40 -5.46
N ILE A 169 -63.06 38.09 -4.70
CA ILE A 169 -63.23 39.52 -4.39
C ILE A 169 -63.23 40.33 -5.69
N LYS A 170 -62.24 40.10 -6.56
CA LYS A 170 -62.16 40.81 -7.85
C LYS A 170 -63.42 40.61 -8.71
N MET A 171 -63.96 39.39 -8.77
CA MET A 171 -65.20 39.12 -9.51
C MET A 171 -66.42 39.79 -8.89
N ALA A 172 -66.56 39.74 -7.56
CA ALA A 172 -67.66 40.40 -6.86
C ALA A 172 -67.64 41.92 -7.09
N THR A 173 -66.46 42.53 -6.97
CA THR A 173 -66.26 43.96 -7.26
C THR A 173 -66.62 44.30 -8.70
N LEU A 174 -66.13 43.55 -9.68
CA LEU A 174 -66.43 43.78 -11.09
C LEU A 174 -67.92 43.66 -11.38
N ASN A 175 -68.58 42.62 -10.84
CA ASN A 175 -70.02 42.41 -11.00
C ASN A 175 -70.82 43.59 -10.44
N LEU A 176 -70.48 44.07 -9.24
CA LEU A 176 -71.10 45.24 -8.63
C LEU A 176 -70.88 46.52 -9.46
N PHE A 177 -69.63 46.77 -9.90
CA PHE A 177 -69.28 47.90 -10.76
C PHE A 177 -70.08 47.89 -12.07
N GLN A 178 -70.23 46.74 -12.72
CA GLN A 178 -71.03 46.60 -13.94
C GLN A 178 -72.51 46.90 -13.67
N CYS A 179 -73.07 46.47 -12.54
CA CYS A 179 -74.44 46.81 -12.14
C CYS A 179 -74.63 48.33 -11.98
N VAL A 180 -73.76 49.01 -11.23
CA VAL A 180 -73.80 50.47 -11.04
C VAL A 180 -73.63 51.22 -12.35
N SER A 181 -72.67 50.80 -13.18
CA SER A 181 -72.41 51.41 -14.49
C SER A 181 -73.62 51.31 -15.44
N LYS A 182 -74.31 50.16 -15.43
CA LYS A 182 -75.58 49.97 -16.18
C LYS A 182 -76.69 50.90 -15.68
N GLN A 183 -76.86 51.03 -14.36
CA GLN A 183 -77.89 51.91 -13.76
C GLN A 183 -77.65 53.38 -14.13
N LEU A 184 -76.39 53.82 -14.14
CA LEU A 184 -76.02 55.21 -14.42
C LEU A 184 -76.02 55.55 -15.92
N LYS A 185 -76.30 54.57 -16.81
CA LYS A 185 -76.22 54.67 -18.28
C LYS A 185 -74.89 55.29 -18.79
N LYS A 186 -73.83 55.24 -17.98
CA LYS A 186 -72.52 55.76 -18.32
C LYS A 186 -71.61 54.59 -18.70
N SER A 187 -71.17 54.57 -19.96
CA SER A 187 -70.10 53.68 -20.43
C SER A 187 -68.77 54.18 -19.86
N LEU A 188 -68.45 53.79 -18.64
CA LEU A 188 -67.17 54.11 -18.02
C LEU A 188 -66.17 53.01 -18.38
N ASN A 189 -65.17 53.38 -19.18
CA ASN A 189 -64.15 52.46 -19.71
C ASN A 189 -63.08 52.19 -18.64
N VAL A 190 -63.46 51.46 -17.59
CA VAL A 190 -62.54 51.04 -16.52
C VAL A 190 -61.96 49.66 -16.87
N PRO A 191 -60.63 49.48 -16.85
CA PRO A 191 -60.01 48.18 -17.09
C PRO A 191 -60.52 47.12 -16.11
N VAL A 192 -60.73 45.90 -16.61
CA VAL A 192 -61.20 44.75 -15.82
C VAL A 192 -60.26 44.42 -14.66
N GLU A 193 -58.98 44.76 -14.78
CA GLU A 193 -57.93 44.45 -13.80
C GLU A 193 -57.77 45.46 -12.67
N ASP A 194 -58.33 46.67 -12.85
CA ASP A 194 -58.19 47.76 -11.89
C ASP A 194 -59.31 47.70 -10.85
N THR A 195 -59.20 46.73 -9.95
CA THR A 195 -60.20 46.48 -8.90
C THR A 195 -60.37 47.68 -7.96
N HIS A 196 -59.31 48.48 -7.76
CA HIS A 196 -59.36 49.69 -6.94
C HIS A 196 -60.26 50.75 -7.56
N ARG A 197 -60.06 51.07 -8.85
CA ARG A 197 -60.96 52.03 -9.54
C ARG A 197 -62.40 51.54 -9.67
N GLN A 198 -62.61 50.23 -9.80
CA GLN A 198 -63.96 49.65 -9.80
C GLN A 198 -64.66 49.85 -8.45
N LEU A 199 -63.95 49.66 -7.33
CA LEU A 199 -64.45 49.90 -5.96
C LEU A 199 -64.75 51.37 -5.73
N ASP A 200 -63.84 52.27 -6.09
CA ASP A 200 -64.01 53.72 -5.91
C ASP A 200 -65.31 54.21 -6.57
N MET A 201 -65.69 53.62 -7.70
CA MET A 201 -66.91 53.99 -8.43
C MET A 201 -68.18 53.34 -7.88
N VAL A 202 -68.06 52.21 -7.20
CA VAL A 202 -69.15 51.62 -6.41
C VAL A 202 -69.39 52.43 -5.13
N GLU A 203 -68.33 52.92 -4.48
CA GLU A 203 -68.41 53.71 -3.25
C GLU A 203 -68.78 55.18 -3.47
N ALA A 204 -68.36 55.80 -4.59
CA ALA A 204 -68.69 57.19 -4.93
C ALA A 204 -70.16 57.42 -5.34
N GLY A 205 -70.99 56.38 -5.36
CA GLY A 205 -72.44 56.49 -5.52
C GLY A 205 -73.19 56.38 -4.19
N GLN A 206 -73.64 57.48 -3.60
CA GLN A 206 -74.60 57.49 -2.49
C GLN A 206 -75.77 58.46 -2.76
N PRO A 207 -76.98 58.26 -2.16
CA PRO A 207 -77.61 57.06 -1.59
C PRO A 207 -78.79 56.55 -2.45
N PRO A 208 -79.30 55.33 -2.22
CA PRO A 208 -80.51 54.84 -2.89
C PRO A 208 -81.76 55.57 -2.40
N SER A 209 -82.61 55.98 -3.33
CA SER A 209 -84.03 56.18 -3.06
C SER A 209 -84.64 54.86 -2.55
N PRO A 210 -85.63 54.91 -1.63
CA PRO A 210 -86.26 53.69 -1.14
C PRO A 210 -87.11 53.08 -2.26
N CYS A 211 -86.76 51.89 -2.72
CA CYS A 211 -87.59 51.09 -3.62
C CYS A 211 -88.00 49.77 -2.94
N PRO A 212 -89.21 49.28 -3.26
CA PRO A 212 -90.05 48.58 -2.30
C PRO A 212 -89.70 47.10 -2.13
N ALA A 213 -90.04 46.59 -0.96
CA ALA A 213 -90.01 45.18 -0.63
C ALA A 213 -90.79 44.33 -1.66
N LYS A 214 -90.13 43.28 -2.16
CA LYS A 214 -90.63 41.88 -2.27
C LYS A 214 -89.69 41.05 -3.14
N GLY A 215 -89.31 39.86 -2.63
CA GLY A 215 -88.89 38.73 -3.46
C GLY A 215 -87.53 38.14 -3.14
N ALA A 216 -87.54 37.01 -2.43
CA ALA A 216 -86.50 35.98 -2.32
C ALA A 216 -85.05 36.45 -2.11
N VAL A 217 -84.63 36.50 -0.84
CA VAL A 217 -83.21 36.53 -0.45
C VAL A 217 -82.62 35.14 -0.73
N MET A 218 -82.11 34.95 -1.94
CA MET A 218 -81.12 33.89 -2.19
C MET A 218 -79.83 34.35 -1.53
N SER A 219 -79.39 33.65 -0.49
CA SER A 219 -78.07 33.90 0.12
C SER A 219 -76.99 33.83 -0.96
N LEU A 220 -75.97 34.70 -0.89
CA LEU A 220 -74.80 34.64 -1.78
C LEU A 220 -74.23 33.22 -1.85
N SER A 221 -74.25 32.46 -0.75
CA SER A 221 -73.85 31.05 -0.73
C SER A 221 -74.71 30.14 -1.61
N SER A 222 -75.99 30.44 -1.79
CA SER A 222 -76.96 29.65 -2.57
C SER A 222 -76.87 29.87 -4.08
N TRP A 223 -76.40 31.04 -4.54
CA TRP A 223 -76.13 31.30 -5.96
C TRP A 223 -74.80 30.71 -6.42
N PHE A 224 -73.79 30.70 -5.55
CA PHE A 224 -72.49 30.07 -5.82
C PHE A 224 -72.59 28.53 -5.95
N LEU A 225 -73.46 27.87 -5.18
CA LEU A 225 -73.66 26.41 -5.26
C LEU A 225 -74.37 25.94 -6.54
N THR A 226 -75.19 26.79 -7.18
CA THR A 226 -75.98 26.42 -8.37
C THR A 226 -75.27 26.72 -9.71
N HIS A 227 -74.26 27.59 -9.72
CA HIS A 227 -73.59 28.02 -10.97
C HIS A 227 -72.07 27.78 -11.02
N TRP A 228 -71.43 27.30 -9.95
CA TRP A 228 -69.99 26.99 -9.97
C TRP A 228 -69.72 25.55 -10.46
N PRO A 229 -68.80 25.33 -11.43
CA PRO A 229 -68.46 23.99 -11.88
C PRO A 229 -67.83 23.17 -10.74
N SER A 230 -68.55 22.17 -10.26
CA SER A 230 -68.06 21.20 -9.26
C SER A 230 -66.81 20.49 -9.79
N ARG A 231 -65.63 20.76 -9.22
CA ARG A 231 -64.44 19.95 -9.48
C ARG A 231 -64.36 18.81 -8.45
N ARG A 232 -64.53 17.59 -8.96
CA ARG A 232 -64.50 16.31 -8.24
C ARG A 232 -63.27 16.17 -7.34
N LYS A 233 -63.47 15.48 -6.20
CA LYS A 233 -62.44 14.71 -5.49
C LYS A 233 -61.77 13.75 -6.49
N GLY A 234 -60.60 14.12 -6.97
CA GLY A 234 -59.68 13.19 -7.63
C GLY A 234 -58.82 12.53 -6.57
N HIS A 235 -59.09 11.25 -6.32
CA HIS A 235 -58.17 10.33 -5.67
C HIS A 235 -56.92 10.26 -6.57
N LEU A 236 -55.77 10.75 -6.10
CA LEU A 236 -54.50 10.46 -6.77
C LEU A 236 -53.96 9.16 -6.21
N GLU A 237 -54.19 8.07 -6.95
CA GLU A 237 -53.31 6.91 -6.90
C GLU A 237 -51.91 7.36 -7.33
N VAL A 238 -50.94 7.15 -6.43
CA VAL A 238 -49.52 7.38 -6.71
C VAL A 238 -49.02 6.17 -7.48
N THR A 239 -49.03 6.24 -8.82
CA THR A 239 -48.26 5.31 -9.64
C THR A 239 -46.80 5.75 -9.69
N SER A 240 -45.95 4.85 -9.23
CA SER A 240 -44.49 4.86 -9.26
C SER A 240 -43.91 5.40 -10.56
N VAL A 241 -42.99 6.38 -10.48
CA VAL A 241 -41.96 6.63 -11.50
C VAL A 241 -40.65 6.87 -10.79
N GLU A 242 -39.68 6.02 -11.12
CA GLU A 242 -38.31 5.98 -10.65
C GLU A 242 -37.48 7.17 -11.17
N ASP A 243 -36.47 7.51 -10.36
CA ASP A 243 -35.17 8.14 -10.68
C ASP A 243 -35.06 9.11 -11.87
N HIS A 244 -34.79 10.38 -11.56
CA HIS A 244 -33.47 11.01 -11.80
C HIS A 244 -33.51 12.51 -11.43
N GLY A 245 -32.54 12.94 -10.62
CA GLY A 245 -32.06 14.32 -10.59
C GLY A 245 -32.48 15.15 -9.38
N LEU A 246 -31.48 15.60 -8.63
CA LEU A 246 -31.55 16.61 -7.57
C LEU A 246 -32.03 17.97 -8.14
N GLY A 247 -33.32 18.10 -8.42
CA GLY A 247 -33.99 19.36 -8.71
C GLY A 247 -34.36 20.05 -7.40
N THR A 248 -33.49 20.94 -6.93
CA THR A 248 -33.73 21.74 -5.72
C THR A 248 -35.09 22.44 -5.80
N GLY A 249 -35.77 22.62 -4.66
CA GLY A 249 -37.10 23.25 -4.56
C GLY A 249 -37.26 24.61 -5.27
N THR A 250 -36.15 25.23 -5.70
CA THR A 250 -36.11 26.43 -6.55
C THR A 250 -36.76 26.23 -7.93
N GLU A 251 -36.70 25.05 -8.54
CA GLU A 251 -37.35 24.79 -9.83
C GLU A 251 -38.87 24.68 -9.69
N ARG A 252 -39.34 24.10 -8.58
CA ARG A 252 -40.76 23.99 -8.25
C ARG A 252 -41.39 25.34 -7.93
N CYS A 253 -40.67 26.21 -7.22
CA CYS A 253 -41.08 27.62 -7.00
C CYS A 253 -41.14 28.41 -8.31
N ARG A 254 -40.20 28.17 -9.25
CA ARG A 254 -40.20 28.81 -10.57
C ARG A 254 -41.43 28.43 -11.39
N GLY A 255 -41.79 27.15 -11.40
CA GLY A 255 -43.01 26.64 -12.05
C GLY A 255 -44.29 27.27 -11.51
N MET A 256 -44.36 27.50 -10.20
CA MET A 256 -45.53 28.10 -9.54
C MET A 256 -45.70 29.59 -9.86
N LEU A 257 -44.60 30.37 -9.84
CA LEU A 257 -44.60 31.77 -10.27
C LEU A 257 -44.97 31.93 -11.74
N THR A 258 -44.58 30.97 -12.58
CA THR A 258 -45.01 30.95 -13.98
C THR A 258 -46.49 30.60 -14.11
N GLU A 259 -47.02 29.69 -13.29
CA GLU A 259 -48.42 29.29 -13.36
C GLU A 259 -49.36 30.36 -12.78
N THR A 260 -48.98 31.06 -11.69
CA THR A 260 -49.72 32.24 -11.21
C THR A 260 -49.68 33.37 -12.23
N ARG A 261 -48.53 33.66 -12.86
CA ARG A 261 -48.48 34.61 -14.01
C ARG A 261 -49.32 34.14 -15.18
N ARG A 262 -49.41 32.84 -15.44
CA ARG A 262 -50.19 32.26 -16.54
C ARG A 262 -51.68 32.40 -16.26
N LEU A 263 -52.10 32.16 -15.02
CA LEU A 263 -53.47 32.36 -14.55
C LEU A 263 -53.85 33.84 -14.56
N GLU A 264 -52.99 34.76 -14.09
CA GLU A 264 -53.19 36.21 -14.21
C GLU A 264 -53.30 36.66 -15.69
N LYS A 265 -52.44 36.16 -16.57
CA LYS A 265 -52.52 36.46 -18.01
C LYS A 265 -53.78 35.91 -18.68
N ARG A 266 -54.31 34.79 -18.17
CA ARG A 266 -55.55 34.17 -18.67
C ARG A 266 -56.78 34.93 -18.17
N TRP A 267 -56.73 35.41 -16.93
CA TRP A 267 -57.67 36.35 -16.33
C TRP A 267 -57.75 37.64 -17.16
N SER A 268 -56.60 38.23 -17.48
CA SER A 268 -56.49 39.48 -18.24
C SER A 268 -56.94 39.42 -19.71
N LYS A 269 -57.15 38.20 -20.26
CA LYS A 269 -57.60 37.99 -21.64
C LYS A 269 -59.07 37.59 -21.77
N GLY A 270 -59.82 37.50 -20.67
CA GLY A 270 -61.26 37.19 -20.70
C GLY A 270 -61.64 35.84 -21.33
N LYS A 271 -60.67 34.93 -21.55
CA LYS A 271 -60.91 33.61 -22.15
C LYS A 271 -61.14 32.56 -21.07
N TRP A 272 -62.40 32.34 -20.70
CA TRP A 272 -62.82 31.28 -19.78
C TRP A 272 -63.35 30.02 -20.47
N ASP A 273 -63.37 29.97 -21.79
CA ASP A 273 -63.79 28.75 -22.50
C ASP A 273 -62.63 27.75 -22.56
N ALA A 274 -62.91 26.54 -22.08
CA ALA A 274 -62.07 25.33 -22.05
C ALA A 274 -60.82 25.37 -21.15
N PHE A 275 -60.98 24.93 -19.90
CA PHE A 275 -59.91 24.15 -19.26
C PHE A 275 -59.91 22.75 -19.91
N PRO A 276 -58.79 22.25 -20.45
CA PRO A 276 -58.69 20.85 -20.84
C PRO A 276 -58.93 19.99 -19.59
N CYS A 277 -59.90 19.09 -19.68
CA CYS A 277 -60.07 18.02 -18.72
C CYS A 277 -58.79 17.16 -18.72
N LEU A 278 -58.12 17.12 -17.57
CA LEU A 278 -57.28 16.01 -17.12
C LEU A 278 -57.99 15.44 -15.89
#